data_AF-A0A7Y1ZRK2-F1
#
_entry.id   AF-A0A7Y1ZRK2-F1
#
_cell.length_a   1.000
_cell.length_b   1.000
_cell.length_c   1.000
_cell.angle_alpha   90.00
_cell.angle_beta   90.00
_cell.angle_gamma   90.00
#
_symmetry.space_group_name_H-M   'P 1'
#
loop_
_entity.id
_entity.type
_entity.pdbx_description
1 polymer ?
#
loop_
_entity_poly.entity_id
_entity_poly.type
_entity_poly.pdbx_seq_one_letter_code
_entity_poly.pdbx_strand_id
1 'polypeptide(L)'
;MDDYNSHYWISEASWIQDSSYAFHVVTWNTDQKYIIARNDSLNPSEAGLYSRIDYVELSMEPYTWAFCLTTYDATTAAAAAAHHSADQGNPRTGCSGFPFTRMRPL
;
A
#
# COMPACT_ATOMS: atom_id res chain seq x y z
N MET A 1 -7.09 8.62 6.50
CA MET A 1 -6.86 7.98 7.81
C MET A 1 -7.29 6.53 7.73
N ASP A 2 -6.61 5.64 8.46
CA ASP A 2 -6.90 4.21 8.43
C ASP A 2 -7.60 3.67 9.69
N ASP A 3 -7.70 2.33 9.79
CA ASP A 3 -8.25 1.59 10.92
C ASP A 3 -7.50 1.82 12.26
N TYR A 4 -6.25 2.28 12.19
CA TYR A 4 -5.36 2.48 13.34
C TYR A 4 -5.12 3.96 13.67
N ASN A 5 -5.86 4.86 13.02
CA ASN A 5 -5.71 6.32 13.08
C ASN A 5 -4.37 6.85 12.53
N SER A 6 -3.68 6.10 11.67
CA SER A 6 -2.56 6.64 10.90
C SER A 6 -3.05 7.62 9.84
N HIS A 7 -2.27 8.68 9.63
CA HIS A 7 -2.56 9.74 8.67
C HIS A 7 -1.76 9.51 7.41
N TYR A 8 -2.33 9.89 6.27
CA TYR A 8 -1.73 9.62 4.97
C TYR A 8 -1.80 10.84 4.07
N TRP A 9 -0.71 11.10 3.36
CA TRP A 9 -0.68 11.98 2.20
C TRP A 9 -0.30 11.15 0.98
N ILE A 10 -1.25 10.99 0.05
CA ILE A 10 -1.10 10.10 -1.11
C ILE A 10 -1.31 10.92 -2.38
N SER A 11 -0.37 10.80 -3.31
CA SER A 11 -0.37 11.45 -4.62
C SER A 11 0.18 10.50 -5.68
N GLU A 12 0.22 10.93 -6.93
CA GLU A 12 0.84 10.17 -8.02
C GLU A 12 2.33 9.91 -7.80
N ALA A 13 3.02 10.75 -7.02
CA ALA A 13 4.46 10.67 -6.80
C ALA A 13 4.85 10.07 -5.45
N SER A 14 3.96 10.13 -4.46
CA SER A 14 4.30 9.77 -3.08
C SER A 14 3.15 9.17 -2.31
N TRP A 15 3.50 8.24 -1.43
CA TRP A 15 2.67 7.76 -0.35
C TRP A 15 3.42 8.04 0.94
N ILE A 16 2.84 8.85 1.81
CA ILE A 16 3.44 9.21 3.10
C ILE A 16 2.49 8.71 4.18
N GLN A 17 3.01 7.85 5.06
CA GLN A 17 2.29 7.30 6.20
C GLN A 17 2.87 7.88 7.48
N ASP A 18 2.07 8.74 8.10
CA ASP A 18 2.51 9.65 9.16
C ASP A 18 3.79 10.41 8.75
N SER A 19 4.45 11.12 9.65
CA SER A 19 5.74 11.75 9.34
C SER A 19 6.92 10.76 9.37
N SER A 20 6.64 9.45 9.51
CA SER A 20 7.64 8.42 9.80
C SER A 20 8.00 7.54 8.59
N TYR A 21 7.09 7.33 7.65
CA TYR A 21 7.35 6.52 6.45
C TYR A 21 6.96 7.27 5.19
N ALA A 22 7.89 7.33 4.24
CA ALA A 22 7.65 7.85 2.90
C ALA A 22 7.99 6.78 1.85
N PHE A 23 7.18 6.73 0.80
CA PHE A 23 7.35 5.84 -0.34
C PHE A 23 7.22 6.66 -1.62
N HIS A 24 8.20 6.53 -2.51
CA HIS A 24 8.24 7.20 -3.81
C HIS A 24 7.58 6.30 -4.84
N VAL A 25 6.46 6.72 -5.42
CA VAL A 25 5.71 5.92 -6.39
C VAL A 25 6.57 5.71 -7.65
N VAL A 26 6.74 4.45 -8.03
CA VAL A 26 7.47 4.03 -9.23
C VAL A 26 6.49 3.69 -10.35
N THR A 27 5.40 3.00 -10.02
CA THR A 27 4.37 2.62 -10.99
C THR A 27 3.03 2.48 -10.28
N TRP A 28 1.98 2.96 -10.93
CA TRP A 28 0.60 2.73 -10.54
C TRP A 28 -0.07 1.88 -11.62
N ASN A 29 -0.42 0.63 -11.30
CA ASN A 29 -1.15 -0.25 -12.20
C ASN A 29 -2.63 -0.25 -11.80
N THR A 30 -3.44 0.52 -12.53
CA THR A 30 -4.87 0.68 -12.25
C THR A 30 -5.69 -0.54 -12.66
N ASP A 31 -5.23 -1.29 -13.67
CA ASP A 31 -5.94 -2.48 -14.17
C ASP A 31 -5.88 -3.63 -13.16
N GLN A 32 -4.72 -3.82 -12.54
CA GLN A 32 -4.48 -4.85 -11.52
C GLN A 32 -4.56 -4.29 -10.09
N LYS A 33 -4.88 -3.00 -9.95
CA LYS A 33 -5.07 -2.28 -8.67
C LYS A 33 -3.92 -2.46 -7.67
N TYR A 34 -2.70 -2.14 -8.10
CA TYR A 34 -1.55 -2.07 -7.20
C TYR A 34 -0.60 -0.92 -7.53
N ILE A 35 0.21 -0.55 -6.55
CA ILE A 35 1.26 0.45 -6.63
C ILE A 35 2.59 -0.22 -6.31
N ILE A 36 3.62 0.08 -7.10
CA ILE A 36 5.02 -0.19 -6.74
C ILE A 36 5.63 1.13 -6.30
N ALA A 37 6.25 1.13 -5.13
CA ALA A 37 6.91 2.31 -4.60
C ALA A 37 8.29 1.94 -4.05
N ARG A 38 9.23 2.87 -4.12
CA ARG A 38 10.54 2.76 -3.47
C ARG A 38 10.46 3.38 -2.09
N ASN A 39 10.82 2.63 -1.07
CA ASN A 39 10.87 3.10 0.31
C ASN A 39 11.93 4.20 0.41
N ASP A 40 11.61 5.32 1.06
CA ASP A 40 12.57 6.40 1.25
C ASP A 40 13.81 5.90 2.01
N SER A 41 14.98 6.42 1.65
CA SER A 41 16.24 6.10 2.31
C SER A 41 16.29 6.47 3.80
N LEU A 42 15.38 7.35 4.23
CA LEU A 42 15.24 7.80 5.61
C LEU A 42 14.18 7.02 6.40
N ASN A 43 13.48 6.07 5.77
CA ASN A 43 12.53 5.24 6.50
C ASN A 43 13.25 4.46 7.61
N PRO A 44 12.64 4.31 8.80
CA PRO A 44 13.24 3.58 9.93
C PRO A 44 13.55 2.10 9.61
N SER A 45 12.81 1.50 8.67
CA SER A 45 12.99 0.13 8.22
C SER A 45 12.84 0.03 6.70
N GLU A 46 13.46 -1.02 6.12
CA GLU A 46 13.46 -1.32 4.68
C GLU A 46 13.80 -0.13 3.76
N ALA A 47 14.63 0.77 4.26
CA ALA A 47 15.08 1.96 3.55
C ALA A 47 15.70 1.61 2.19
N GLY A 48 15.22 2.27 1.14
CA GLY A 48 15.73 2.10 -0.23
C GLY A 48 15.27 0.82 -0.95
N LEU A 49 14.55 -0.08 -0.28
CA LEU A 49 13.90 -1.26 -0.88
C LEU A 49 12.59 -0.88 -1.58
N TYR A 50 11.86 -1.86 -2.10
CA TYR A 50 10.63 -1.67 -2.85
C TYR A 50 9.45 -2.34 -2.18
N SER A 51 8.35 -1.61 -2.13
CA SER A 51 7.07 -2.07 -1.63
C SER A 51 6.07 -2.28 -2.76
N ARG A 52 5.19 -3.27 -2.59
CA ARG A 52 3.97 -3.43 -3.38
C ARG A 52 2.76 -3.16 -2.48
N ILE A 53 1.91 -2.25 -2.91
CA ILE A 53 0.68 -1.86 -2.20
C ILE A 53 -0.50 -2.23 -3.10
N ASP A 54 -1.22 -3.30 -2.77
CA ASP A 54 -2.45 -3.68 -3.48
C ASP A 54 -3.65 -2.97 -2.83
N TYR A 55 -4.63 -2.54 -3.62
CA TYR A 55 -5.78 -1.81 -3.10
C TYR A 55 -7.11 -2.27 -3.70
N VAL A 56 -8.19 -2.02 -2.97
CA VAL A 56 -9.56 -2.34 -3.35
C VAL A 56 -10.49 -1.18 -3.03
N GLU A 57 -11.53 -1.02 -3.84
CA GLU A 57 -12.64 -0.12 -3.53
C GLU A 57 -13.63 -0.82 -2.60
N LEU A 58 -14.24 -0.05 -1.70
CA LEU A 58 -15.24 -0.51 -0.75
C LEU A 58 -16.51 0.33 -0.89
N SER A 59 -17.67 -0.31 -0.79
CA SER A 59 -18.98 0.38 -0.78
C SER A 59 -19.47 0.60 0.67
N MET A 60 -18.62 1.09 1.56
CA MET A 60 -18.89 1.15 3.00
C MET A 60 -18.45 2.47 3.63
N GLU A 61 -19.31 3.48 3.67
CA GLU A 61 -19.00 4.75 4.33
C GLU A 61 -18.65 4.59 5.83
N PRO A 62 -17.66 5.35 6.36
CA PRO A 62 -16.80 6.33 5.67
C PRO A 62 -15.59 5.72 4.94
N TYR A 63 -15.46 4.40 4.94
CA TYR A 63 -14.34 3.65 4.39
C TYR A 63 -14.57 3.25 2.93
N THR A 64 -14.14 4.10 1.99
CA THR A 64 -14.44 3.93 0.57
C THR A 64 -13.41 3.09 -0.19
N TRP A 65 -12.28 2.77 0.43
CA TRP A 65 -11.26 1.88 -0.14
C TRP A 65 -10.41 1.25 0.97
N ALA A 66 -9.59 0.26 0.62
CA ALA A 66 -8.66 -0.38 1.54
C ALA A 66 -7.39 -0.82 0.80
N PHE A 67 -6.30 -1.01 1.55
CA PHE A 67 -5.01 -1.43 1.00
C PHE A 67 -4.37 -2.57 1.77
N CYS A 68 -3.44 -3.25 1.12
CA CYS A 68 -2.56 -4.26 1.67
C CYS A 68 -1.12 -3.93 1.28
N LEU A 69 -0.22 -3.89 2.25
CA LEU A 69 1.22 -3.83 2.01
C LEU A 69 1.72 -5.27 1.79
N THR A 70 1.68 -5.71 0.53
CA THR A 70 1.87 -7.11 0.14
C THR A 70 3.32 -7.57 0.23
N THR A 71 4.26 -6.67 -0.09
CA THR A 71 5.69 -6.80 0.21
C THR A 71 6.24 -5.41 0.51
N TYR A 72 7.29 -5.35 1.32
CA TYR A 72 7.91 -4.11 1.78
C TYR A 72 9.44 -4.13 1.68
N ASP A 73 10.04 -5.26 1.32
CA ASP A 73 11.48 -5.54 1.37
C ASP A 73 12.05 -6.06 0.04
N ALA A 74 11.33 -5.89 -1.07
CA ALA A 74 11.81 -6.34 -2.36
C ALA A 74 13.05 -5.55 -2.81
N THR A 75 14.05 -6.24 -3.36
CA THR A 75 15.33 -5.60 -3.76
C THR A 75 15.21 -4.77 -5.05
N THR A 76 14.17 -4.99 -5.85
CA THR A 76 13.92 -4.25 -7.10
C THR A 76 12.42 -4.03 -7.31
N ALA A 77 12.06 -3.01 -8.10
CA ALA A 77 10.68 -2.77 -8.50
C ALA A 77 10.06 -3.97 -9.25
N ALA A 78 10.84 -4.65 -10.08
CA ALA A 78 10.40 -5.84 -10.80
C ALA A 78 10.11 -7.02 -9.84
N ALA A 79 10.94 -7.21 -8.81
CA ALA A 79 10.71 -8.21 -7.78
C ALA A 79 9.45 -7.89 -6.96
N ALA A 80 9.23 -6.61 -6.60
CA ALA A 80 8.00 -6.17 -5.93
C ALA A 80 6.77 -6.46 -6.79
N ALA A 81 6.82 -6.16 -8.09
CA ALA A 81 5.73 -6.42 -9.02
C ALA A 81 5.44 -7.92 -9.24
N ALA A 82 6.47 -8.77 -9.18
CA ALA A 82 6.34 -10.22 -9.31
C ALA A 82 5.83 -10.92 -8.04
N HIS A 83 5.76 -10.22 -6.90
CA HIS A 83 5.25 -10.79 -5.67
C HIS A 83 3.77 -11.20 -5.82
N HIS A 84 3.37 -12.27 -5.13
CA HIS A 84 1.98 -12.72 -5.11
C HIS A 84 1.07 -11.58 -4.69
N SER A 85 0.05 -11.28 -5.51
CA SER A 85 -0.94 -10.25 -5.23
C SER A 85 -1.81 -10.61 -4.03
N ALA A 86 -2.24 -9.60 -3.27
CA ALA A 86 -3.29 -9.77 -2.29
C ALA A 86 -4.61 -10.22 -2.96
N ASP A 87 -5.44 -10.98 -2.25
CA ASP A 87 -6.75 -11.40 -2.74
C ASP A 87 -7.77 -10.27 -2.56
N GLN A 88 -7.89 -9.46 -3.60
CA GLN A 88 -8.79 -8.31 -3.68
C GLN A 88 -10.28 -8.71 -3.62
N GLY A 89 -10.63 -9.96 -3.94
CA GLY A 89 -11.99 -10.48 -3.85
C GLY A 89 -12.42 -10.83 -2.42
N ASN A 90 -11.45 -11.01 -1.51
CA ASN A 90 -11.69 -11.39 -0.11
C ASN A 90 -11.01 -10.42 0.87
N PRO A 91 -11.40 -9.14 0.92
CA PRO A 91 -10.68 -8.10 1.67
C PRO A 91 -10.62 -8.29 3.18
N ARG A 92 -11.35 -9.26 3.76
CA ARG A 92 -11.26 -9.62 5.19
C ARG A 92 -10.10 -10.55 5.52
N THR A 93 -9.54 -11.26 4.53
CA THR A 93 -8.47 -12.25 4.72
C THR A 93 -7.42 -12.23 3.61
N GLY A 94 -7.62 -11.42 2.58
CA GLY A 94 -6.81 -11.44 1.36
C GLY A 94 -5.44 -10.79 1.46
N CYS A 95 -5.15 -10.09 2.57
CA CYS A 95 -3.84 -9.51 2.83
C CYS A 95 -2.99 -10.51 3.63
N SER A 96 -2.50 -11.56 2.96
CA SER A 96 -1.68 -12.62 3.60
C SER A 96 -2.37 -13.30 4.81
N GLY A 97 -3.68 -13.50 4.73
CA GLY A 97 -4.50 -14.06 5.82
C GLY A 97 -5.14 -13.01 6.73
N PHE A 98 -4.80 -11.74 6.57
CA PHE A 98 -5.34 -10.62 7.35
C PHE A 98 -6.31 -9.75 6.52
N PRO A 99 -7.13 -8.92 7.18
CA PRO A 99 -7.90 -7.90 6.50
C PRO A 99 -7.02 -6.87 5.79
N PHE A 100 -7.51 -6.33 4.68
CA PHE A 100 -6.99 -5.08 4.14
C PHE A 100 -7.25 -3.95 5.14
N THR A 101 -6.31 -3.03 5.24
CA THR A 101 -6.42 -1.81 6.04
C THR A 101 -7.35 -0.83 5.33
N ARG A 102 -8.47 -0.50 5.96
CA ARG A 102 -9.50 0.38 5.38
C ARG A 102 -9.12 1.84 5.52
N MET A 103 -9.50 2.62 4.53
CA MET A 103 -9.13 4.02 4.39
C MET A 103 -10.37 4.90 4.27
N ARG A 104 -10.34 6.01 5.01
CA ARG A 104 -11.35 7.06 4.96
C ARG A 104 -10.69 8.43 4.77
N PRO A 105 -11.35 9.39 4.10
CA PRO A 105 -10.92 10.79 4.10
C PRO A 105 -10.82 11.34 5.53
N LEU A 106 -9.96 12.35 5.71
CA LEU A 106 -9.92 13.18 6.93
C LEU A 106 -11.04 14.21 6.90
#